data_AF-A0A0W0D1A2-F1
#
_entry.id   AF-A0A0W0D1A2-F1
#
_cell.length_a   1.000
_cell.length_b   1.000
_cell.length_c   1.000
_cell.angle_alpha   90.00
_cell.angle_beta   90.00
_cell.angle_gamma   90.00
#
_symmetry.space_group_name_H-M   'P 1'
#
loop_
_entity.id
_entity.type
_entity.pdbx_description
1 polymer ?
#
loop_
_entity_poly.entity_id
_entity_poly.type
_entity_poly.pdbx_seq_one_letter_code
_entity_poly.pdbx_strand_id
1 'polypeptide(L)'
;MSIPKSRLLAVAELSAKIFDQGFNPSGARTGAKILSQRLKGPAVSSYYGNPDFVKFRTIRKLYSDIPMSDPEEDYRLMMVSARKRRGKGAPKKTKKSEAGEKSKKKK
;
A
#
# COMPACT_ATOMS: atom_id res chain seq x y z
N MET A 1 -26.75 49.15 4.17
CA MET A 1 -27.40 48.01 4.85
C MET A 1 -28.32 48.56 5.92
N SER A 2 -29.64 48.31 5.84
CA SER A 2 -30.63 48.83 6.81
C SER A 2 -30.64 48.07 8.15
N ILE A 3 -30.03 46.88 8.20
CA ILE A 3 -29.99 46.01 9.39
C ILE A 3 -28.61 46.12 10.06
N PRO A 4 -28.53 46.21 11.41
CA PRO A 4 -27.26 46.33 12.12
C PRO A 4 -26.42 45.04 12.02
N LYS A 5 -25.12 45.22 11.73
CA LYS A 5 -24.14 44.11 11.59
C LYS A 5 -24.03 43.24 12.85
N SER A 6 -24.17 43.83 14.04
CA SER A 6 -24.13 43.11 15.31
C SER A 6 -25.25 42.06 15.43
N ARG A 7 -26.46 42.38 14.96
CA ARG A 7 -27.60 41.44 14.94
C ARG A 7 -27.35 40.30 13.95
N LEU A 8 -26.76 40.59 12.79
CA LEU A 8 -26.40 39.55 11.82
C LEU A 8 -25.33 38.60 12.38
N LEU A 9 -24.33 39.12 13.09
CA LEU A 9 -23.31 38.30 13.75
C LEU A 9 -23.91 37.42 14.86
N ALA A 10 -24.84 37.94 15.67
CA ALA A 10 -25.52 37.17 16.70
C ALA A 10 -26.38 36.03 16.12
N VAL A 11 -27.05 36.27 14.98
CA VAL A 11 -27.79 35.22 14.27
C VAL A 11 -26.84 34.15 13.71
N ALA A 12 -25.70 34.57 13.14
CA ALA A 12 -24.68 33.64 12.63
C ALA A 12 -24.09 32.79 13.76
N GLU A 13 -23.77 33.38 14.90
CA GLU A 13 -23.30 32.67 16.10
C GLU A 13 -24.33 31.66 16.61
N LEU A 14 -25.61 32.07 16.72
CA LEU A 14 -26.69 31.19 17.15
C LEU A 14 -26.88 30.02 16.17
N SER A 15 -26.83 30.27 14.87
CA SER A 15 -26.93 29.21 13.85
C SER A 15 -25.76 28.23 13.94
N ALA A 16 -24.53 28.72 14.12
CA ALA A 16 -23.35 27.88 14.28
C ALA A 16 -23.46 26.98 15.53
N LYS A 17 -24.03 27.51 16.62
CA LYS A 17 -24.31 26.76 17.85
C LYS A 17 -25.40 25.69 17.68
N ILE A 18 -26.42 25.93 16.85
CA ILE A 18 -27.48 24.94 16.58
C ILE A 18 -26.94 23.75 15.77
N PHE A 19 -26.00 23.99 14.86
CA PHE A 19 -25.51 22.98 13.91
C PHE A 19 -24.10 22.45 14.19
N ASP A 20 -23.55 22.71 15.38
CA ASP A 20 -22.17 22.35 15.77
C ASP A 20 -21.11 22.81 14.74
N GLN A 21 -21.28 24.01 14.20
CA GLN A 21 -20.35 24.63 13.25
C GLN A 21 -19.41 25.63 13.95
N GLY A 22 -18.22 25.83 13.39
CA GLY A 22 -17.28 26.83 13.90
C GLY A 22 -17.67 28.25 13.48
N PHE A 23 -17.81 29.16 14.46
CA PHE A 23 -18.02 30.59 14.22
C PHE A 23 -16.70 31.36 14.28
N ASN A 24 -16.28 31.99 13.17
CA ASN A 24 -15.00 32.73 13.06
C ASN A 24 -15.20 34.13 12.48
N PRO A 25 -15.63 35.12 13.28
CA PRO A 25 -15.90 36.48 12.81
C PRO A 25 -14.63 37.28 12.48
N SER A 26 -13.47 36.89 13.03
CA SER A 26 -12.18 37.56 12.79
C SER A 26 -11.44 37.06 11.54
N GLY A 27 -11.89 35.94 10.95
CA GLY A 27 -11.24 35.34 9.79
C GLY A 27 -9.85 34.76 10.08
N ALA A 28 -9.57 34.42 11.35
CA ALA A 28 -8.28 33.85 11.74
C ALA A 28 -8.07 32.43 11.15
N ARG A 29 -6.81 32.04 10.94
CA ARG A 29 -6.46 30.70 10.41
C ARG A 29 -6.48 29.66 11.53
N THR A 30 -7.59 28.96 11.72
CA THR A 30 -7.79 27.98 12.79
C THR A 30 -7.32 26.56 12.46
N GLY A 31 -6.99 26.26 11.20
CA GLY A 31 -6.59 24.91 10.77
C GLY A 31 -7.76 23.93 10.59
N ALA A 32 -9.01 24.34 10.84
CA ALA A 32 -10.20 23.49 10.72
C ALA A 32 -10.34 22.82 9.34
N LYS A 33 -9.87 23.48 8.26
CA LYS A 33 -9.80 22.90 6.91
C LYS A 33 -9.06 21.57 6.88
N ILE A 34 -7.91 21.47 7.56
CA ILE A 34 -7.08 20.27 7.55
C ILE A 34 -7.73 19.14 8.34
N LEU A 35 -8.34 19.46 9.50
CA LEU A 35 -9.00 18.48 10.35
C LEU A 35 -10.31 17.96 9.75
N SER A 36 -11.04 18.82 9.03
CA SER A 36 -12.28 18.45 8.33
C SER A 36 -12.06 17.60 7.06
N GLN A 37 -10.82 17.52 6.56
CA GLN A 37 -10.52 16.69 5.39
C GLN A 37 -10.72 15.22 5.72
N ARG A 38 -11.53 14.54 4.91
CA ARG A 38 -11.77 13.10 5.05
C ARG A 38 -10.46 12.33 4.85
N LEU A 39 -10.17 11.42 5.76
CA LEU A 39 -8.98 10.58 5.68
C LEU A 39 -9.08 9.63 4.48
N LYS A 40 -8.03 9.62 3.65
CA LYS A 40 -7.92 8.77 2.45
C LYS A 40 -7.09 7.48 2.65
N GLY A 41 -6.52 7.29 3.84
CA GLY A 41 -5.62 6.18 4.16
C GLY A 41 -6.16 4.80 3.76
N PRO A 42 -7.39 4.44 4.15
CA PRO A 42 -7.97 3.14 3.80
C PRO A 42 -8.04 2.90 2.28
N ALA A 43 -8.53 3.89 1.52
CA ALA A 43 -8.64 3.80 0.07
C ALA A 43 -7.28 3.63 -0.63
N VAL A 44 -6.24 4.28 -0.11
CA VAL A 44 -4.87 4.14 -0.64
C VAL A 44 -4.29 2.76 -0.29
N SER A 45 -4.52 2.26 0.93
CA SER A 45 -4.02 0.95 1.36
C SER A 45 -4.62 -0.21 0.56
N SER A 46 -5.89 -0.08 0.13
CA SER A 46 -6.60 -1.10 -0.63
C SER A 46 -6.28 -1.09 -2.14
N TYR A 47 -5.23 -0.38 -2.59
CA TYR A 47 -4.95 -0.18 -4.03
C TYR A 47 -4.80 -1.50 -4.83
N TYR A 48 -4.05 -2.47 -4.30
CA TYR A 48 -3.88 -3.78 -4.95
C TYR A 48 -4.95 -4.82 -4.56
N GLY A 49 -5.89 -4.44 -3.69
CA GLY A 49 -6.92 -5.33 -3.16
C GLY A 49 -6.50 -6.08 -1.88
N ASN A 50 -7.28 -7.10 -1.53
CA ASN A 50 -7.06 -7.90 -0.32
C ASN A 50 -5.89 -8.88 -0.53
N PRO A 51 -4.81 -8.84 0.28
CA PRO A 51 -3.71 -9.80 0.18
C PRO A 51 -4.12 -11.23 0.54
N ASP A 52 -5.21 -11.40 1.30
CA ASP A 52 -5.74 -12.68 1.77
C ASP A 52 -6.69 -13.31 0.74
N PHE A 53 -6.17 -13.53 -0.46
CA PHE A 53 -6.86 -14.33 -1.48
C PHE A 53 -6.39 -15.78 -1.46
N VAL A 54 -7.25 -16.68 -1.94
CA VAL A 54 -6.96 -18.12 -1.98
C VAL A 54 -5.81 -18.39 -2.95
N LYS A 55 -4.69 -18.89 -2.42
CA LYS A 55 -3.51 -19.31 -3.19
C LYS A 55 -3.53 -20.81 -3.40
N PHE A 56 -2.85 -21.29 -4.44
CA PHE A 56 -2.72 -22.72 -4.73
C PHE A 56 -2.21 -23.54 -3.52
N ARG A 57 -1.25 -22.99 -2.76
CA ARG A 57 -0.76 -23.61 -1.52
C ARG A 57 -1.87 -23.79 -0.48
N THR A 58 -2.79 -22.83 -0.35
CA THR A 58 -3.90 -22.91 0.59
C THR A 58 -4.87 -24.02 0.18
N ILE A 59 -5.19 -24.12 -1.12
CA ILE A 59 -6.05 -25.18 -1.67
C ILE A 59 -5.44 -26.56 -1.44
N ARG A 60 -4.14 -26.72 -1.74
CA ARG A 60 -3.40 -27.97 -1.49
C ARG A 60 -3.41 -28.38 -0.02
N LYS A 61 -3.39 -27.42 0.91
CA LYS A 61 -3.48 -27.67 2.36
C LYS A 61 -4.90 -28.08 2.78
N LEU A 62 -5.93 -27.48 2.19
CA LEU A 62 -7.33 -27.77 2.50
C LEU A 62 -7.77 -29.15 1.99
N TYR A 63 -7.26 -29.58 0.84
CA TYR A 63 -7.59 -30.86 0.22
C TYR A 63 -6.32 -31.70 0.03
N SER A 64 -5.73 -32.13 1.15
CA SER A 64 -4.49 -32.93 1.16
C SER A 64 -4.63 -34.28 0.48
N ASP A 65 -5.85 -34.82 0.43
CA ASP A 65 -6.11 -36.17 -0.08
C ASP A 65 -6.13 -36.20 -1.62
N ILE A 66 -6.26 -35.03 -2.25
CA ILE A 66 -6.27 -34.90 -3.71
C ILE A 66 -4.84 -34.51 -4.16
N PRO A 67 -4.17 -35.33 -4.98
CA PRO A 67 -2.88 -34.97 -5.55
C PRO A 67 -3.07 -33.86 -6.59
N MET A 68 -2.86 -32.61 -6.16
CA MET A 68 -2.90 -31.43 -7.04
C MET A 68 -1.48 -31.01 -7.45
N SER A 69 -1.32 -30.67 -8.73
CA SER A 69 -0.07 -30.08 -9.27
C SER A 69 -0.32 -28.68 -9.82
N ASP A 70 0.69 -27.82 -9.73
CA ASP A 70 0.67 -26.47 -10.30
C ASP A 70 1.46 -26.49 -11.61
N PRO A 71 0.78 -26.44 -12.78
CA PRO A 71 1.44 -26.62 -14.08
C PRO A 71 2.54 -25.59 -14.36
N GLU A 72 2.36 -24.35 -13.91
CA GLU A 72 3.33 -23.27 -14.12
C GLU A 72 4.59 -23.50 -13.26
N GLU A 73 4.40 -23.95 -12.02
CA GLU A 73 5.52 -24.29 -11.14
C GLU A 73 6.27 -25.54 -11.62
N ASP A 74 5.55 -26.56 -12.08
CA ASP A 74 6.14 -27.78 -12.65
C ASP A 74 6.97 -27.45 -13.90
N TYR A 75 6.43 -26.62 -14.79
CA TYR A 75 7.14 -26.13 -15.95
C TYR A 75 8.38 -25.32 -15.57
N ARG A 76 8.27 -24.43 -14.57
CA ARG A 76 9.42 -23.65 -14.06
C ARG A 76 10.52 -24.58 -13.55
N LEU A 77 10.19 -25.63 -12.80
CA LEU A 77 11.13 -26.63 -12.28
C LEU A 77 11.77 -27.45 -13.41
N MET A 78 10.97 -27.89 -14.39
CA MET A 78 11.47 -28.57 -15.58
C MET A 78 12.49 -27.70 -16.31
N MET A 79 12.17 -26.43 -16.55
CA MET A 79 13.06 -25.49 -17.21
C MET A 79 14.34 -25.27 -16.43
N VAL A 80 14.27 -25.10 -15.11
CA VAL A 80 15.46 -25.02 -14.24
C VAL A 80 16.35 -26.25 -14.38
N SER A 81 15.77 -27.46 -14.40
CA SER A 81 16.52 -28.71 -14.60
C SER A 81 17.20 -28.75 -15.97
N ALA A 82 16.49 -28.35 -17.04
CA ALA A 82 17.02 -28.29 -18.39
C ALA A 82 18.16 -27.26 -18.51
N ARG A 83 18.08 -26.11 -17.84
CA ARG A 83 19.16 -25.11 -17.81
C ARG A 83 20.42 -25.65 -17.13
N LYS A 84 20.27 -26.37 -16.02
CA LYS A 84 21.39 -26.98 -15.29
C LYS A 84 22.12 -28.03 -16.14
N ARG A 85 21.37 -28.90 -16.85
CA ARG A 85 21.95 -29.95 -17.73
C ARG A 85 22.91 -29.39 -18.78
N ARG A 86 22.59 -28.25 -19.38
CA ARG A 86 23.42 -27.59 -20.39
C ARG A 86 24.46 -26.59 -19.85
N GLY A 87 24.71 -26.59 -18.54
CA GLY A 87 25.64 -25.64 -17.91
C GLY A 87 25.18 -24.17 -17.97
N LYS A 88 23.89 -23.91 -18.20
CA LYS A 88 23.28 -22.56 -18.22
C LYS A 88 22.44 -22.30 -16.97
N GLY A 89 22.70 -23.04 -15.89
CA GLY A 89 22.13 -22.79 -14.59
C GLY A 89 22.60 -21.45 -14.03
N ALA A 90 21.81 -20.83 -13.15
CA ALA A 90 22.24 -19.63 -12.44
C ALA A 90 23.51 -19.95 -11.62
N PRO A 91 24.51 -19.05 -11.61
CA PRO A 91 25.70 -19.23 -10.79
C PRO A 91 25.34 -19.26 -9.31
N LYS A 92 26.21 -19.84 -8.49
CA LYS A 92 26.00 -19.91 -7.03
C LYS A 92 26.00 -18.50 -6.46
N LYS A 93 24.91 -18.12 -5.79
CA LYS A 93 24.79 -16.82 -5.09
C LYS A 93 25.89 -16.71 -4.02
N THR A 94 26.66 -15.62 -4.05
CA THR A 94 27.66 -15.32 -3.04
C THR A 94 26.97 -15.02 -1.69
N LYS A 95 27.56 -15.52 -0.59
CA LYS A 95 27.02 -15.34 0.77
C LYS A 95 27.85 -14.37 1.63
N LYS A 96 29.00 -13.90 1.12
CA LYS A 96 29.86 -12.93 1.78
C LYS A 96 29.61 -11.53 1.22
N SER A 97 29.70 -10.51 2.07
CA SER A 97 29.75 -9.09 1.71
C SER A 97 31.12 -8.65 1.20
N GLU A 98 31.89 -9.54 0.56
CA GLU A 98 33.17 -9.19 -0.06
C GLU A 98 32.89 -8.77 -1.52
N ALA A 99 32.21 -7.63 -1.66
CA ALA A 99 32.23 -6.82 -2.86
C ALA A 99 33.39 -5.82 -2.73
N GLY A 100 34.60 -6.34 -2.90
CA GLY A 100 35.82 -5.56 -2.88
C GLY A 100 36.95 -6.49 -3.31
N GLU A 101 37.62 -6.14 -4.41
CA GLU A 101 38.72 -6.89 -5.01
C GLU A 101 38.36 -8.22 -5.69
N LYS A 102 38.07 -8.14 -7.00
CA LYS A 102 38.78 -8.96 -8.00
C LYS A 102 38.49 -8.47 -9.43
N SER A 103 39.30 -7.50 -9.86
CA SER A 103 39.67 -7.36 -11.27
C SER A 103 41.09 -6.78 -11.40
N LYS A 104 42.10 -7.48 -10.86
CA LYS A 104 43.48 -7.36 -11.38
C LYS A 104 43.66 -8.46 -12.43
N LYS A 105 43.44 -8.08 -13.69
CA LYS A 105 43.82 -8.86 -14.87
C LYS A 105 45.35 -8.88 -14.93
N LYS A 106 45.99 -10.03 -14.69
CA LYS A 106 47.42 -10.21 -14.98
C LYS A 106 47.59 -10.25 -16.50
N LYS A 107 48.49 -9.39 -17.00
CA LYS A 107 49.11 -9.51 -18.32
C LYS A 107 49.95 -10.78 -18.38
#